data_AF-A0A845UC98-F1
#
_entry.id   AF-A0A845UC98-F1
#
_cell.length_a   1.000
_cell.length_b   1.000
_cell.length_c   1.000
_cell.angle_alpha   90.00
_cell.angle_beta   90.00
_cell.angle_gamma   90.00
#
_symmetry.space_group_name_H-M   'P 1'
#
loop_
_entity.id
_entity.type
_entity.pdbx_description
1 polymer ?
#
loop_
_entity_poly.entity_id
_entity_poly.type
_entity_poly.pdbx_seq_one_letter_code
_entity_poly.pdbx_strand_id
1 'polypeptide(L)'
;MNKSVLDASALLAYLNEEPGAEAVEKSLAAGSAIGTVNWAEVLSKAMEAGIAPETLAAELEKRGILGNTLDVLPLTIEDSMEIARLRPLTRP
;
A
#
# COMPACT_ATOMS: atom_id res chain seq x y z
N MET A 1 -14.60 2.22 -7.49
CA MET A 1 -13.64 3.30 -7.75
C MET A 1 -12.86 3.50 -6.47
N ASN A 2 -11.53 3.28 -6.51
CA ASN A 2 -10.66 3.48 -5.36
C ASN A 2 -10.37 4.97 -5.25
N LYS A 3 -10.53 5.55 -4.06
CA LYS A 3 -10.49 7.01 -3.86
C LYS A 3 -9.07 7.55 -3.68
N SER A 4 -8.13 6.68 -3.33
CA SER A 4 -6.72 7.02 -3.16
C SER A 4 -5.84 5.82 -3.51
N VAL A 5 -4.56 6.12 -3.79
CA VAL A 5 -3.50 5.12 -3.94
C VAL A 5 -2.52 5.34 -2.79
N LEU A 6 -2.31 4.30 -1.98
CA LEU A 6 -1.42 4.32 -0.84
C LEU A 6 0.01 4.05 -1.28
N ASP A 7 0.92 4.81 -0.69
CA ASP A 7 2.33 4.46 -0.66
C ASP A 7 2.63 3.42 0.44
N ALA A 8 3.76 2.73 0.35
CA ALA A 8 4.17 1.77 1.38
C ALA A 8 4.25 2.44 2.76
N SER A 9 4.85 3.63 2.82
CA SER A 9 5.00 4.42 4.05
C SER A 9 3.65 4.76 4.71
N ALA A 10 2.62 5.05 3.91
CA ALA A 10 1.29 5.35 4.42
C ALA A 10 0.65 4.12 5.08
N LEU A 11 0.71 2.95 4.42
CA LEU A 11 0.17 1.73 5.01
C LEU A 11 0.95 1.31 6.26
N LEU A 12 2.28 1.45 6.25
CA LEU A 12 3.11 1.19 7.43
C LEU A 12 2.75 2.10 8.61
N ALA A 13 2.53 3.38 8.37
CA ALA A 13 2.11 4.31 9.42
C ALA A 13 0.78 3.89 10.07
N TYR A 14 -0.17 3.39 9.28
CA TYR A 14 -1.41 2.81 9.81
C TYR A 14 -1.17 1.54 10.63
N LEU A 15 -0.36 0.61 10.14
CA LEU A 15 -0.08 -0.66 10.83
C LEU A 15 0.68 -0.46 12.15
N ASN A 16 1.54 0.55 12.22
CA ASN A 16 2.39 0.85 13.37
C ASN A 16 1.79 1.91 14.31
N GLU A 17 0.57 2.41 14.05
CA GLU A 17 -0.07 3.48 14.81
C GLU A 17 0.77 4.78 14.88
N GLU A 18 1.48 5.09 13.80
CA GLU A 18 2.33 6.27 13.68
C GLU A 18 1.53 7.54 13.32
N PRO A 19 2.11 8.75 13.48
CA PRO A 19 1.48 10.00 13.02
C PRO A 19 1.04 9.91 11.55
N GLY A 20 -0.24 10.14 11.31
CA GLY A 20 -0.86 9.99 9.99
C GLY A 20 -1.76 8.75 9.84
N ALA A 21 -1.72 7.80 10.79
CA ALA A 21 -2.55 6.59 10.78
C ALA A 21 -4.04 6.88 10.61
N GLU A 22 -4.58 7.89 11.30
CA GLU A 22 -6.01 8.26 11.21
C GLU A 22 -6.42 8.70 9.79
N ALA A 23 -5.53 9.37 9.06
CA ALA A 23 -5.81 9.79 7.68
C ALA A 23 -5.81 8.58 6.73
N VAL A 24 -4.93 7.62 6.98
CA VAL A 24 -4.84 6.37 6.21
C VAL A 24 -6.05 5.49 6.51
N GLU A 25 -6.47 5.39 7.77
CA GLU A 25 -7.68 4.66 8.18
C GLU A 25 -8.93 5.20 7.46
N LYS A 26 -9.12 6.51 7.43
CA LYS A 26 -10.21 7.15 6.67
C LYS A 26 -10.15 6.84 5.18
N SER A 27 -8.94 6.78 4.62
CA SER A 27 -8.72 6.44 3.20
C SER A 27 -9.06 4.97 2.92
N LEU A 28 -8.64 4.05 3.78
CA LEU A 28 -9.00 2.63 3.72
C LEU A 28 -10.52 2.48 3.82
N ALA A 29 -11.18 3.08 4.81
CA ALA A 29 -12.63 3.01 4.96
C ALA A 29 -13.40 3.51 3.72
N ALA A 30 -12.81 4.42 2.94
CA ALA A 30 -13.41 4.98 1.74
C ALA A 30 -13.08 4.20 0.45
N GLY A 31 -12.23 3.17 0.53
CA GLY A 31 -11.72 2.36 -0.57
C GLY A 31 -10.42 2.91 -1.16
N SER A 32 -9.35 2.12 -1.11
CA SER A 32 -7.98 2.48 -1.53
C SER A 32 -7.34 1.40 -2.41
N ALA A 33 -6.31 1.78 -3.15
CA ALA A 33 -5.42 0.86 -3.84
C ALA A 33 -3.99 0.95 -3.31
N ILE A 34 -3.17 -0.08 -3.51
CA ILE A 34 -1.72 -0.05 -3.34
C ILE A 34 -1.06 -0.78 -4.52
N GLY A 35 0.02 -0.24 -5.06
CA GLY A 35 0.78 -0.91 -6.11
C GLY A 35 1.55 -2.12 -5.56
N THR A 36 1.73 -3.17 -6.36
CA THR A 36 2.40 -4.41 -5.92
C THR A 36 3.82 -4.18 -5.40
N VAL A 37 4.53 -3.16 -5.87
CA VAL A 37 5.88 -2.80 -5.39
C VAL A 37 5.81 -2.24 -3.97
N ASN A 38 4.88 -1.32 -3.72
CA ASN A 38 4.65 -0.74 -2.40
C ASN A 38 4.13 -1.78 -1.41
N TRP A 39 3.29 -2.72 -1.88
CA TRP A 39 2.85 -3.85 -1.08
C TRP A 39 4.02 -4.78 -0.71
N ALA A 40 4.92 -5.06 -1.65
CA ALA A 40 6.13 -5.84 -1.36
C ALA A 40 7.05 -5.16 -0.34
N GLU A 41 7.15 -3.82 -0.36
CA GLU A 41 7.88 -3.06 0.66
C GLU A 41 7.25 -3.20 2.04
N VAL A 42 5.92 -3.10 2.15
CA VAL A 42 5.18 -3.31 3.40
C VAL A 42 5.45 -4.72 3.97
N LEU A 43 5.35 -5.75 3.14
CA LEU A 43 5.63 -7.14 3.54
C LEU A 43 7.10 -7.34 3.95
N SER A 44 8.02 -6.68 3.26
CA SER A 44 9.46 -6.72 3.61
C SER A 44 9.70 -6.09 4.98
N LYS A 45 9.05 -4.96 5.28
CA LYS A 45 9.12 -4.31 6.59
C LYS A 45 8.47 -5.13 7.69
N ALA A 46 7.38 -5.82 7.41
CA ALA A 46 6.80 -6.78 8.35
C ALA A 46 7.80 -7.90 8.68
N MET A 47 8.49 -8.44 7.67
CA MET A 47 9.50 -9.47 7.86
C MET A 47 10.71 -8.98 8.67
N GLU A 48 11.16 -7.73 8.44
CA GLU A 48 12.19 -7.09 9.27
C GLU A 48 11.77 -7.00 10.75
N ALA A 49 10.47 -6.81 11.02
CA ALA A 49 9.89 -6.81 12.37
C ALA A 49 9.57 -8.21 12.93
N GLY A 50 9.91 -9.29 12.19
CA GLY A 50 9.70 -10.67 12.62
C GLY A 50 8.30 -11.23 12.31
N ILE A 51 7.51 -10.53 11.49
CA ILE A 51 6.18 -10.98 11.06
C ILE A 51 6.30 -11.56 9.64
N ALA A 52 5.99 -12.85 9.49
CA ALA A 52 6.00 -13.48 8.17
C ALA A 52 4.99 -12.80 7.21
N PRO A 53 5.34 -12.61 5.92
CA PRO A 53 4.46 -11.94 4.96
C PRO A 53 3.05 -12.54 4.87
N GLU A 54 2.95 -13.86 4.91
CA GLU A 54 1.68 -14.59 4.85
C GLU A 54 0.83 -14.31 6.10
N THR A 55 1.45 -14.15 7.26
CA THR A 55 0.77 -13.82 8.51
C THR A 55 0.14 -12.43 8.44
N LEU A 56 0.89 -11.43 7.98
CA LEU A 56 0.36 -10.07 7.82
C LEU A 56 -0.76 -10.02 6.77
N ALA A 57 -0.56 -10.66 5.62
CA ALA A 57 -1.59 -10.70 4.58
C ALA A 57 -2.89 -11.34 5.09
N ALA A 58 -2.81 -12.50 5.76
CA ALA A 58 -3.97 -13.17 6.32
C ALA A 58 -4.65 -12.35 7.43
N GLU A 59 -3.90 -11.61 8.24
CA GLU A 59 -4.46 -10.70 9.24
C GLU A 59 -5.28 -9.58 8.58
N LEU A 60 -4.73 -8.95 7.53
CA LEU A 60 -5.41 -7.88 6.81
C LEU A 60 -6.63 -8.35 6.02
N GLU A 61 -6.61 -9.58 5.47
CA GLU A 61 -7.79 -10.22 4.89
C GLU A 61 -8.86 -10.46 5.95
N LYS A 62 -8.48 -11.00 7.12
CA LYS A 62 -9.41 -11.26 8.22
C LYS A 62 -10.05 -9.98 8.76
N ARG A 63 -9.31 -8.87 8.76
CA ARG A 63 -9.81 -7.53 9.12
C ARG A 63 -10.72 -6.92 8.05
N GLY A 64 -10.89 -7.58 6.90
CA GLY A 64 -11.67 -7.06 5.77
C GLY A 64 -11.01 -5.84 5.12
N ILE A 65 -9.68 -5.73 5.25
CA ILE A 65 -8.90 -4.68 4.60
C ILE A 65 -8.45 -5.18 3.23
N LEU A 66 -7.58 -6.18 3.19
CA LEU A 66 -7.06 -6.74 1.95
C LEU A 66 -8.17 -7.46 1.19
N GLY A 67 -8.35 -7.11 -0.10
CA GLY A 67 -9.37 -7.70 -0.97
C GLY A 67 -10.78 -7.15 -0.78
N ASN A 68 -10.96 -6.12 0.05
CA ASN A 68 -12.26 -5.47 0.24
C ASN A 68 -12.14 -3.93 0.23
N THR A 69 -11.36 -3.34 1.14
CA THR A 69 -11.14 -1.89 1.16
C THR A 69 -9.77 -1.48 0.63
N LEU A 70 -8.85 -2.42 0.51
CA LEU A 70 -7.53 -2.25 -0.09
C LEU A 70 -7.32 -3.26 -1.21
N ASP A 71 -7.22 -2.77 -2.44
CA ASP A 71 -6.85 -3.57 -3.61
C ASP A 71 -5.34 -3.48 -3.88
N VAL A 72 -4.71 -4.62 -4.14
CA VAL A 72 -3.32 -4.66 -4.63
C VAL A 72 -3.34 -4.69 -6.15
N LEU A 73 -2.77 -3.66 -6.78
CA LEU A 73 -2.73 -3.51 -8.23
C LEU A 73 -1.37 -3.96 -8.81
N PRO A 74 -1.35 -4.74 -9.90
CA PRO A 74 -0.10 -5.16 -10.53
C PRO A 74 0.64 -3.96 -11.11
N LEU A 75 1.96 -4.03 -11.14
CA LEU A 75 2.80 -3.13 -11.93
C LEU A 75 3.19 -3.85 -13.23
N THR A 76 2.79 -3.27 -14.36
CA THR A 76 2.96 -3.83 -15.70
C THR A 76 4.15 -3.21 -16.43
N ILE A 77 4.50 -3.76 -17.59
CA ILE A 77 5.54 -3.18 -18.46
C ILE A 77 5.05 -1.83 -19.01
N GLU A 78 3.76 -1.70 -19.29
CA GLU A 78 3.13 -0.47 -19.79
C GLU A 78 3.27 0.68 -18.78
N ASP A 79 3.07 0.39 -17.49
CA ASP A 79 3.23 1.37 -16.42
C ASP A 79 4.66 1.94 -16.36
N SER A 80 5.68 1.15 -16.72
CA SER A 80 7.07 1.60 -16.70
C SER A 80 7.32 2.80 -17.61
N MET A 81 6.61 2.87 -18.76
CA MET A 81 6.71 3.99 -19.68
C MET A 81 6.11 5.26 -19.07
N GLU A 82 4.96 5.16 -18.40
CA GLU A 82 4.35 6.32 -17.75
C GLU A 82 5.15 6.80 -16.55
N ILE A 83 5.67 5.87 -15.74
CA ILE A 83 6.59 6.21 -14.63
C ILE A 83 7.81 6.99 -15.16
N ALA A 84 8.39 6.55 -16.27
CA ALA A 84 9.51 7.26 -16.90
C ALA A 84 9.10 8.66 -17.41
N ARG A 85 7.91 8.81 -17.99
CA ARG A 85 7.37 10.10 -18.45
C ARG A 85 7.12 11.08 -17.30
N LEU A 86 6.71 10.58 -16.12
CA LEU A 86 6.48 11.41 -14.94
C LEU A 86 7.78 11.93 -14.33
N ARG A 87 8.90 11.22 -14.49
CA ARG A 87 10.18 11.56 -13.83
C ARG A 87 10.66 13.00 -14.05
N PRO A 88 10.71 13.58 -15.27
CA PRO A 88 11.10 14.99 -15.44
C PRO A 88 10.11 15.99 -14.83
N LEU A 89 8.83 15.59 -14.62
CA LEU A 89 7.79 16.46 -14.07
C LEU A 89 7.80 16.50 -12.54
N THR A 90 8.37 15.48 -11.89
CA THR A 90 8.39 15.34 -10.43
C THR A 90 9.79 15.44 -9.83
N ARG A 91 10.81 15.78 -10.63
CA ARG A 91 12.13 16.12 -10.12
C ARG A 91 12.09 17.55 -9.54
N PRO A 92 12.53 17.75 -8.29
CA PRO A 92 12.69 19.09 -7.73
C PRO A 92 13.77 19.89 -8.46
#